data_AF-A0A2K6T7R6-F1
#
_entry.id   AF-A0A2K6T7R6-F1
#
_cell.length_a   1.000
_cell.length_b   1.000
_cell.length_c   1.000
_cell.angle_alpha   90.00
_cell.angle_beta   90.00
_cell.angle_gamma   90.00
#
_symmetry.space_group_name_H-M   'P 1'
#
loop_
_entity.id
_entity.type
_entity.pdbx_description
1 polymer ?
#
loop_
_entity_poly.entity_id
_entity_poly.type
_entity_poly.pdbx_seq_one_letter_code
_entity_poly.pdbx_strand_id
1 'polypeptide(L)'
;MGQGLAIHGFRETEKSRWSEASRAILQRVQAAAFGPGQTLLSSVHVLDLEARGYIKPHVDSVKFCGATIAGLSLLSPSVMRLVHTQEPGEWLELLYLQPGSPHPSRNVGGLEPGSPVFFCRGSARYDFSHEILRDEESFFGERRIPRGRRISVICRSLPEGMGPGESGQSPPAC
;
A
#
# COMPACT_ATOMS: atom_id res chain seq x y z
N MET A 1 18.98 -9.94 -13.74
CA MET A 1 18.99 -9.54 -12.32
C MET A 1 18.03 -10.46 -11.59
N GLY A 2 18.49 -11.15 -10.55
CA GLY A 2 17.69 -12.19 -9.87
C GLY A 2 16.41 -11.60 -9.28
N GLN A 3 15.28 -12.26 -9.55
CA GLN A 3 14.00 -11.97 -8.89
C GLN A 3 14.10 -12.43 -7.43
N GLY A 4 14.67 -11.58 -6.56
CA GLY A 4 14.50 -11.73 -5.13
C GLY A 4 13.08 -11.32 -4.76
N LEU A 5 12.53 -11.93 -3.70
CA LEU A 5 11.23 -11.55 -3.15
C LEU A 5 11.22 -10.04 -2.85
N ALA A 6 10.13 -9.36 -3.20
CA ALA A 6 10.04 -7.90 -3.03
C ALA A 6 9.96 -7.48 -1.57
N ILE A 7 9.42 -8.36 -0.71
CA ILE A 7 9.11 -8.08 0.70
C ILE A 7 10.09 -8.84 1.60
N HIS A 8 10.60 -8.17 2.64
CA HIS A 8 11.57 -8.72 3.59
C HIS A 8 11.09 -8.51 5.03
N GLY A 9 11.36 -9.49 5.91
CA GLY A 9 11.01 -9.41 7.34
C GLY A 9 9.49 -9.32 7.57
N PHE A 10 8.74 -10.24 6.98
CA PHE A 10 7.28 -10.16 6.95
C PHE A 10 6.59 -11.50 7.18
N ARG A 11 5.29 -11.41 7.49
CA ARG A 11 4.32 -12.48 7.34
C ARG A 11 3.03 -11.90 6.77
N GLU A 12 2.23 -12.70 6.09
CA GLU A 12 1.03 -12.23 5.42
C GLU A 12 -0.12 -13.24 5.49
N THR A 13 -1.33 -12.76 5.19
CA THR A 13 -2.51 -13.59 5.00
C THR A 13 -3.48 -12.94 4.01
N GLU A 14 -4.19 -13.77 3.27
CA GLU A 14 -5.34 -13.35 2.47
C GLU A 14 -6.63 -13.62 3.26
N LYS A 15 -7.42 -12.57 3.49
CA LYS A 15 -8.60 -12.65 4.37
C LYS A 15 -9.87 -12.20 3.65
N SER A 16 -10.82 -13.14 3.53
CA SER A 16 -12.16 -12.88 2.98
C SER A 16 -13.24 -12.75 4.06
N ARG A 17 -13.05 -13.37 5.23
CA ARG A 17 -14.00 -13.33 6.35
C ARG A 17 -13.63 -12.25 7.36
N TRP A 18 -14.49 -11.25 7.50
CA TRP A 18 -14.33 -10.09 8.38
C TRP A 18 -15.51 -9.93 9.33
N SER A 19 -15.27 -9.40 10.53
CA SER A 19 -16.35 -8.97 11.43
C SER A 19 -17.14 -7.82 10.81
N GLU A 20 -18.34 -7.56 11.32
CA GLU A 20 -19.17 -6.45 10.82
C GLU A 20 -18.47 -5.09 10.95
N ALA A 21 -17.81 -4.85 12.09
CA ALA A 21 -17.04 -3.63 12.32
C ALA A 21 -15.91 -3.45 11.30
N SER A 22 -15.11 -4.49 11.04
CA SER A 22 -14.04 -4.41 10.04
C SER A 22 -14.59 -4.28 8.61
N ARG A 23 -15.69 -4.98 8.30
CA ARG A 23 -16.36 -4.87 7.00
C ARG A 23 -16.83 -3.43 6.74
N ALA A 24 -17.39 -2.75 7.73
CA ALA A 24 -17.80 -1.35 7.61
C ALA A 24 -16.61 -0.42 7.29
N ILE A 25 -15.43 -0.67 7.89
CA ILE A 25 -14.20 0.07 7.57
C ILE A 25 -13.76 -0.21 6.12
N LEU A 26 -13.76 -1.48 5.70
CA LEU A 26 -13.39 -1.85 4.33
C LEU A 26 -14.35 -1.26 3.29
N GLN A 27 -15.64 -1.16 3.59
CA GLN A 27 -16.63 -0.48 2.75
C GLN A 27 -16.34 1.02 2.60
N ARG A 28 -15.90 1.69 3.68
CA ARG A 28 -15.46 3.10 3.60
C ARG A 28 -14.22 3.26 2.72
N VAL A 29 -13.26 2.34 2.82
CA VAL A 29 -12.10 2.32 1.92
C VAL A 29 -12.55 2.09 0.48
N GLN A 30 -13.46 1.13 0.26
CA GLN A 30 -14.01 0.85 -1.07
C GLN A 30 -14.65 2.09 -1.68
N ALA A 31 -15.55 2.74 -0.95
CA ALA A 31 -16.29 3.92 -1.42
C ALA A 31 -15.37 5.12 -1.70
N ALA A 32 -14.31 5.30 -0.90
CA ALA A 32 -13.35 6.39 -1.11
C ALA A 32 -12.39 6.11 -2.27
N ALA A 33 -12.01 4.84 -2.47
CA ALA A 33 -10.86 4.48 -3.28
C ALA A 33 -11.18 3.80 -4.60
N PHE A 34 -12.39 3.28 -4.82
CA PHE A 34 -12.74 2.50 -6.00
C PHE A 34 -13.95 3.12 -6.69
N GLY A 35 -13.90 3.21 -8.03
CA GLY A 35 -14.92 3.84 -8.83
C GLY A 35 -16.17 2.95 -8.99
N PRO A 36 -17.32 3.53 -9.37
CA PRO A 36 -18.51 2.76 -9.69
C PRO A 36 -18.19 1.74 -10.79
N GLY A 37 -18.47 0.45 -10.54
CA GLY A 37 -18.21 -0.64 -11.48
C GLY A 37 -16.85 -1.34 -11.33
N GLN A 38 -15.94 -0.84 -10.48
CA GLN A 38 -14.71 -1.59 -10.16
C GLN A 38 -15.02 -2.72 -9.17
N THR A 39 -14.84 -3.97 -9.62
CA THR A 39 -14.93 -5.13 -8.75
C THR A 39 -13.62 -5.30 -7.97
N LEU A 40 -13.73 -5.56 -6.67
CA LEU A 40 -12.57 -5.85 -5.83
C LEU A 40 -12.19 -7.33 -5.91
N LEU A 41 -10.93 -7.65 -5.61
CA LEU A 41 -10.55 -9.01 -5.27
C LEU A 41 -11.35 -9.49 -4.04
N SER A 42 -11.72 -10.77 -4.05
CA SER A 42 -12.58 -11.38 -3.02
C SER A 42 -11.89 -11.50 -1.66
N SER A 43 -10.56 -11.57 -1.64
CA SER A 43 -9.74 -11.54 -0.43
C SER A 43 -8.99 -10.22 -0.32
N VAL A 44 -8.86 -9.75 0.92
CA VAL A 44 -8.08 -8.56 1.27
C VAL A 44 -6.74 -9.02 1.82
N HIS A 45 -5.67 -8.48 1.26
CA HIS A 45 -4.31 -8.82 1.63
C HIS A 45 -3.94 -8.12 2.95
N VAL A 46 -3.50 -8.88 3.95
CA VAL A 46 -3.01 -8.34 5.22
C VAL A 46 -1.53 -8.68 5.36
N LEU A 47 -0.70 -7.64 5.41
CA LEU A 47 0.74 -7.74 5.48
C LEU A 47 1.24 -7.20 6.83
N ASP A 48 2.04 -8.00 7.54
CA ASP A 48 2.65 -7.64 8.82
C ASP A 48 4.18 -7.61 8.66
N LEU A 49 4.74 -6.40 8.65
CA LEU A 49 6.17 -6.14 8.62
C LEU A 49 6.71 -6.03 10.04
N GLU A 50 7.81 -6.72 10.34
CA GLU A 50 8.57 -6.47 11.56
C GLU A 50 9.27 -5.09 11.49
N ALA A 51 9.86 -4.64 12.60
CA ALA A 51 10.53 -3.33 12.66
C ALA A 51 11.66 -3.18 11.62
N ARG A 52 12.37 -4.27 11.34
CA ARG A 52 13.43 -4.35 10.30
C ARG A 52 12.90 -4.75 8.93
N GLY A 53 11.60 -5.07 8.82
CA GLY A 53 10.97 -5.47 7.57
C GLY A 53 10.80 -4.29 6.61
N TYR A 54 10.89 -4.54 5.32
CA TYR A 54 10.81 -3.51 4.28
C TYR A 54 10.32 -4.10 2.97
N ILE A 55 9.97 -3.23 2.03
CA ILE A 55 9.52 -3.61 0.69
C ILE A 55 10.43 -2.91 -0.31
N LYS A 56 11.07 -3.66 -1.21
CA LYS A 56 11.90 -3.12 -2.29
C LYS A 56 11.05 -2.46 -3.38
N PRO A 57 11.64 -1.59 -4.22
CA PRO A 57 10.96 -1.03 -5.39
C PRO A 57 10.39 -2.13 -6.29
N HIS A 58 9.08 -2.11 -6.50
CA HIS A 58 8.39 -3.04 -7.39
C HIS A 58 7.10 -2.43 -7.95
N VAL A 59 6.56 -3.04 -9.00
CA VAL A 59 5.24 -2.71 -9.56
C VAL A 59 4.34 -3.92 -9.40
N ASP A 60 3.13 -3.74 -8.84
CA ASP A 60 2.18 -4.83 -8.67
C ASP A 60 1.82 -5.46 -10.03
N SER A 61 1.78 -6.79 -10.06
CA SER A 61 1.51 -7.55 -11.29
C SER A 61 0.17 -7.17 -11.91
N VAL A 62 0.18 -6.78 -13.18
CA VAL A 62 -1.02 -6.46 -13.96
C VAL A 62 -1.94 -7.68 -14.17
N LYS A 63 -1.40 -8.90 -14.00
CA LYS A 63 -2.17 -10.14 -14.12
C LYS A 63 -3.12 -10.38 -12.95
N PHE A 64 -2.81 -9.83 -11.78
CA PHE A 64 -3.53 -10.11 -10.54
C PHE A 64 -4.10 -8.87 -9.86
N CYS A 65 -3.65 -7.68 -10.26
CA CYS A 65 -4.15 -6.40 -9.74
C CYS A 65 -4.54 -5.47 -10.89
N GLY A 66 -5.78 -5.00 -10.88
CA GLY A 66 -6.27 -3.98 -11.80
C GLY A 66 -5.70 -2.58 -11.54
N ALA A 67 -6.45 -1.58 -11.98
CA ALA A 67 -5.99 -0.19 -12.03
C ALA A 67 -5.98 0.55 -10.68
N THR A 68 -6.40 -0.08 -9.58
CA THR A 68 -6.52 0.58 -8.28
C THR A 68 -6.05 -0.30 -7.13
N ILE A 69 -5.15 0.25 -6.31
CA ILE A 69 -4.71 -0.32 -5.03
C ILE A 69 -5.07 0.70 -3.94
N ALA A 70 -5.65 0.21 -2.86
CA ALA A 70 -5.91 1.01 -1.66
C ALA A 70 -5.38 0.28 -0.44
N GLY A 71 -4.67 0.96 0.45
CA GLY A 71 -4.15 0.32 1.65
C GLY A 71 -4.33 1.15 2.91
N LEU A 72 -4.64 0.46 4.01
CA LEU A 72 -4.58 1.00 5.36
C LEU A 72 -3.21 0.70 5.97
N SER A 73 -2.67 1.62 6.75
CA SER A 73 -1.41 1.50 7.50
C SER A 73 -1.69 1.61 9.00
N LEU A 74 -1.21 0.64 9.77
CA LEU A 74 -1.48 0.47 11.20
C LEU A 74 -0.17 0.26 11.98
N LEU A 75 -0.26 0.38 13.30
CA LEU A 75 0.79 0.18 14.32
C LEU A 75 1.98 1.14 14.36
N SER A 76 2.61 1.48 13.24
CA SER A 76 3.76 2.40 13.24
C SER A 76 3.83 3.23 11.96
N PRO A 77 4.47 4.40 12.00
CA PRO A 77 4.67 5.22 10.82
C PRO A 77 5.67 4.58 9.85
N SER A 78 5.57 4.95 8.58
CA SER A 78 6.49 4.52 7.53
C SER A 78 6.41 5.46 6.34
N VAL A 79 7.44 5.42 5.49
CA VAL A 79 7.46 6.16 4.23
C VAL A 79 7.30 5.19 3.07
N MET A 80 6.32 5.45 2.21
CA MET A 80 6.28 4.85 0.88
C MET A 80 6.95 5.79 -0.10
N ARG A 81 7.86 5.27 -0.92
CA ARG A 81 8.45 6.02 -2.02
C ARG A 81 7.95 5.46 -3.34
N LEU A 82 7.52 6.36 -4.23
CA LEU A 82 7.13 6.09 -5.59
C LEU A 82 8.23 6.63 -6.50
N VAL A 83 8.76 5.81 -7.41
CA VAL A 83 9.81 6.22 -8.37
C VAL A 83 9.41 5.79 -9.76
N HIS A 84 9.41 6.73 -10.72
CA HIS A 84 9.07 6.43 -12.11
C HIS A 84 10.06 5.40 -12.68
N THR A 85 9.51 4.37 -13.30
CA THR A 85 10.28 3.19 -13.75
C THR A 85 11.22 3.49 -14.90
N GLN A 86 10.96 4.54 -15.68
CA GLN A 86 11.81 4.97 -16.80
C GLN A 86 12.59 6.25 -16.51
N GLU A 87 12.16 7.04 -15.52
CA GLU A 87 12.75 8.36 -15.21
C GLU A 87 13.03 8.45 -13.70
N PRO A 88 14.15 7.89 -13.21
CA PRO A 88 14.41 7.81 -11.76
C PRO A 88 14.50 9.17 -11.04
N GLY A 89 14.62 10.27 -11.77
CA GLY A 89 14.54 11.63 -11.24
C GLY A 89 13.12 12.06 -10.85
N GLU A 90 12.09 11.39 -11.36
CA GLU A 90 10.69 11.61 -11.00
C GLU A 90 10.27 10.67 -9.87
N TRP A 91 10.04 11.23 -8.69
CA TRP A 91 9.64 10.47 -7.51
C TRP A 91 8.73 11.27 -6.57
N LEU A 92 8.02 10.54 -5.71
CA LEU A 92 7.18 11.09 -4.65
C LEU A 92 7.35 10.25 -3.38
N GLU A 93 7.37 10.91 -2.23
CA GLU A 93 7.27 10.25 -0.93
C GLU A 93 5.89 10.46 -0.32
N LEU A 94 5.37 9.41 0.31
CA LEU A 94 4.10 9.41 1.04
C LEU A 94 4.38 9.02 2.49
N LEU A 95 4.04 9.89 3.43
CA LEU A 95 4.18 9.64 4.86
C LEU A 95 2.90 9.01 5.42
N TYR A 96 3.01 7.82 5.98
CA TYR A 96 1.93 7.19 6.74
C TYR A 96 2.13 7.42 8.23
N LEU A 97 1.12 8.00 8.86
CA LEU A 97 1.09 8.27 10.30
C LEU A 97 -0.03 7.48 10.96
N GLN A 98 0.14 7.20 12.25
CA GLN A 98 -0.96 6.66 13.04
C GLN A 98 -1.97 7.77 13.39
N PRO A 99 -3.28 7.46 13.45
CA PRO A 99 -4.26 8.38 14.00
C PRO A 99 -3.83 8.89 15.38
N GLY A 100 -3.81 10.21 15.58
CA GLY A 100 -3.38 10.85 16.82
C GLY A 100 -1.87 11.09 16.96
N SER A 101 -1.05 10.71 15.97
CA SER A 101 0.37 11.11 15.96
C SER A 101 0.48 12.62 15.80
N PRO A 102 1.36 13.31 16.53
CA PRO A 102 1.61 14.73 16.31
C PRO A 102 2.11 14.93 14.88
N HIS A 103 1.34 15.70 14.12
CA HIS A 103 1.62 15.96 12.72
C HIS A 103 2.96 16.72 12.58
N PRO A 104 3.84 16.34 11.63
CA PRO A 104 5.14 16.97 11.46
C PRO A 104 5.13 18.46 11.14
N SER A 105 4.05 18.96 10.54
CA SER A 105 3.93 20.34 10.10
C SER A 105 2.76 21.01 10.81
N ARG A 106 3.07 21.93 11.73
CA ARG A 106 2.10 22.90 12.26
C ARG A 106 2.07 24.21 11.44
N ASN A 107 2.86 24.33 10.36
CA ASN A 107 3.09 25.62 9.68
C ASN A 107 3.40 25.52 8.15
N VAL A 108 2.75 24.64 7.39
CA VAL A 108 2.73 24.78 5.91
C VAL A 108 1.30 24.57 5.44
N GLY A 109 0.71 25.61 4.87
CA GLY A 109 -0.68 25.61 4.44
C GLY A 109 -0.96 24.60 3.32
N GLY A 110 -2.13 23.94 3.40
CA GLY A 110 -2.87 23.46 2.24
C GLY A 110 -3.11 21.95 2.12
N LEU A 111 -2.29 21.09 2.73
CA LEU A 111 -2.52 19.65 2.81
C LEU A 111 -2.19 19.17 4.22
N GLU A 112 -2.97 18.23 4.76
CA GLU A 112 -2.70 17.52 6.02
C GLU A 112 -1.91 16.22 5.71
N PRO A 113 -0.56 16.19 5.67
CA PRO A 113 0.20 14.98 5.36
C PRO A 113 0.26 13.97 6.53
N GLY A 114 -0.73 13.09 6.58
CA GLY A 114 -0.74 11.97 7.51
C GLY A 114 -1.98 11.12 7.37
N SER A 115 -2.11 10.41 6.25
CA SER A 115 -3.23 9.50 6.05
C SER A 115 -2.83 8.09 6.48
N PRO A 116 -3.62 7.39 7.31
CA PRO A 116 -3.47 5.95 7.46
C PRO A 116 -3.89 5.22 6.18
N VAL A 117 -4.40 5.91 5.15
CA VAL A 117 -4.90 5.34 3.90
C VAL A 117 -4.08 5.85 2.72
N PHE A 118 -3.72 4.97 1.78
CA PHE A 118 -3.16 5.35 0.49
C PHE A 118 -3.97 4.79 -0.66
N PHE A 119 -3.92 5.47 -1.80
CA PHE A 119 -4.53 5.06 -3.05
C PHE A 119 -3.51 5.20 -4.18
N CYS A 120 -3.27 4.13 -4.93
CA CYS A 120 -2.49 4.17 -6.17
C CYS A 120 -3.42 3.84 -7.34
N ARG A 121 -3.53 4.78 -8.29
CA ARG A 121 -4.42 4.69 -9.46
C ARG A 121 -3.73 5.22 -10.71
N GLY A 122 -4.11 4.70 -11.88
CA GLY A 122 -3.59 5.18 -13.16
C GLY A 122 -2.06 5.12 -13.20
N SER A 123 -1.41 6.20 -13.63
CA SER A 123 0.05 6.28 -13.78
C SER A 123 0.80 5.88 -12.51
N ALA A 124 0.35 6.31 -11.33
CA ALA A 124 1.00 5.94 -10.05
C ALA A 124 0.99 4.42 -9.76
N ARG A 125 0.11 3.64 -10.42
CA ARG A 125 0.05 2.18 -10.29
C ARG A 125 0.85 1.45 -11.38
N TYR A 126 1.01 2.04 -12.56
CA TYR A 126 1.60 1.37 -13.72
C TYR A 126 3.02 1.83 -14.01
N ASP A 127 3.29 3.12 -13.86
CA ASP A 127 4.53 3.74 -14.34
C ASP A 127 5.53 3.96 -13.19
N PHE A 128 5.05 3.91 -11.94
CA PHE A 128 5.86 4.09 -10.75
C PHE A 128 6.06 2.76 -10.00
N SER A 129 7.31 2.45 -9.69
CA SER A 129 7.63 1.46 -8.66
C SER A 129 7.27 2.03 -7.30
N HIS A 130 6.89 1.16 -6.37
CA HIS A 130 6.62 1.53 -5.00
C HIS A 130 7.43 0.69 -4.02
N GLU A 131 7.84 1.29 -2.91
CA GLU A 131 8.63 0.67 -1.86
C GLU A 131 8.22 1.19 -0.48
N ILE A 132 8.50 0.40 0.56
CA ILE A 132 8.40 0.84 1.96
C ILE A 132 9.81 0.85 2.51
N LEU A 133 10.32 2.06 2.82
CA LEU A 133 11.72 2.29 3.18
C LEU A 133 12.07 1.54 4.46
N ARG A 134 13.22 0.84 4.46
CA ARG A 134 13.80 0.23 5.66
C ARG A 134 14.18 1.28 6.69
N ASP A 135 14.39 0.88 7.94
CA ASP A 135 14.60 1.85 9.02
C ASP A 135 15.76 2.81 8.74
N GLU A 136 16.90 2.30 8.31
CA GLU A 136 18.12 3.08 8.06
C GLU A 136 17.94 4.16 6.98
N GLU A 137 16.99 3.95 6.06
CA GLU A 137 16.69 4.82 4.91
C GLU A 137 15.34 5.54 5.07
N SER A 138 14.62 5.34 6.18
CA SER A 138 13.28 5.87 6.34
C SER A 138 13.32 7.35 6.73
N PHE A 139 13.30 8.19 5.71
CA PHE A 139 13.19 9.64 5.78
C PHE A 139 12.00 10.11 4.94
N PHE A 140 11.38 11.20 5.40
CA PHE A 140 10.39 11.95 4.62
C PHE A 140 10.95 13.36 4.43
N GLY A 141 11.47 13.64 3.23
CA GLY A 141 12.41 14.74 3.03
C GLY A 141 13.64 14.58 3.93
N GLU A 142 13.98 15.60 4.72
CA GLU A 142 15.12 15.55 5.66
C GLU A 142 14.78 14.89 7.00
N ARG A 143 13.50 14.60 7.27
CA ARG A 143 13.04 14.12 8.57
C ARG A 143 13.13 12.60 8.66
N ARG A 144 13.88 12.10 9.64
CA ARG A 144 13.90 10.68 10.03
C ARG A 144 12.51 10.22 10.52
N ILE A 145 12.04 9.10 9.99
CA ILE A 145 10.81 8.41 10.40
C ILE A 145 11.19 7.03 10.94
N PRO A 146 11.34 6.86 12.28
CA PRO A 146 11.69 5.57 12.85
C PRO A 146 10.66 4.49 12.52
N ARG A 147 11.14 3.35 12.00
CA ARG A 147 10.30 2.20 11.68
C ARG A 147 10.01 1.39 12.94
N GLY A 148 8.76 0.92 13.02
CA GLY A 148 8.35 -0.11 13.96
C GLY A 148 7.70 -1.28 13.23
N ARG A 149 7.12 -2.20 14.00
CA ARG A 149 6.21 -3.21 13.45
C ARG A 149 5.02 -2.52 12.80
N ARG A 150 4.68 -2.89 11.56
CA ARG A 150 3.64 -2.25 10.77
C ARG A 150 2.71 -3.30 10.19
N ILE A 151 1.40 -3.11 10.35
CA ILE A 151 0.40 -3.91 9.63
C ILE A 151 -0.21 -3.05 8.54
N SER A 152 -0.32 -3.58 7.33
CA SER A 152 -1.14 -3.00 6.27
C SER A 152 -2.27 -3.92 5.83
N VAL A 153 -3.42 -3.32 5.53
CA VAL A 153 -4.61 -3.99 5.00
C VAL A 153 -4.87 -3.44 3.61
N ILE A 154 -4.67 -4.25 2.57
CA ILE A 154 -4.54 -3.84 1.18
C ILE A 154 -5.69 -4.42 0.37
N CYS A 155 -6.51 -3.53 -0.18
CA CYS A 155 -7.57 -3.83 -1.13
C CYS A 155 -7.06 -3.56 -2.55
N ARG A 156 -7.43 -4.43 -3.50
CA ARG A 156 -7.04 -4.32 -4.91
C ARG A 156 -8.26 -4.53 -5.80
N SER A 157 -8.32 -3.79 -6.90
CA SER A 157 -9.33 -4.04 -7.94
C SER A 157 -8.95 -5.29 -8.74
N LEU A 158 -9.95 -6.01 -9.24
CA LEU A 158 -9.75 -7.05 -10.25
C LEU A 158 -9.17 -6.45 -11.55
N PRO A 159 -8.35 -7.21 -12.30
CA PRO A 159 -7.94 -6.83 -13.65
C PRO A 159 -9.16 -6.64 -14.57
N GLU A 160 -9.03 -5.74 -15.55
CA GLU A 160 -10.07 -5.55 -16.57
C GLU A 160 -10.24 -6.84 -17.39
N GLY A 161 -11.49 -7.25 -17.61
CA GLY A 161 -11.83 -8.46 -18.37
C GLY A 161 -11.94 -9.76 -17.55
N MET A 162 -11.62 -9.76 -16.25
CA MET A 162 -11.83 -10.91 -15.36
C MET A 162 -13.14 -10.77 -14.57
N GLY A 163 -14.03 -11.76 -14.70
CA GLY A 163 -15.26 -11.85 -13.91
C GLY A 163 -14.99 -12.24 -12.45
N PRO A 164 -15.92 -11.98 -11.51
CA PRO A 164 -15.74 -12.26 -10.08
C PRO A 164 -15.55 -13.75 -9.70
N GLY A 165 -15.62 -14.67 -10.66
CA GLY A 165 -15.56 -16.13 -10.44
C GLY A 165 -14.23 -16.82 -10.80
N GLU A 166 -13.26 -16.14 -11.42
CA GLU A 166 -12.02 -16.78 -11.88
C GLU A 166 -10.84 -16.67 -10.89
N SER A 167 -11.03 -16.01 -9.74
CA SER A 167 -9.97 -15.72 -8.77
C SER A 167 -9.54 -16.91 -7.87
N GLY A 168 -9.74 -18.15 -8.32
CA GLY A 168 -9.48 -19.37 -7.52
C GLY A 168 -8.01 -19.74 -7.37
N GLN A 169 -7.10 -19.07 -8.07
CA GLN A 169 -5.67 -19.27 -7.92
C GLN A 169 -5.10 -18.18 -7.03
N SER A 170 -4.67 -18.56 -5.82
CA SER A 170 -3.80 -17.72 -5.01
C SER A 170 -2.58 -17.33 -5.85
N PRO A 171 -2.26 -16.04 -5.97
CA PRO A 171 -1.02 -15.65 -6.63
C PRO A 171 0.16 -16.29 -5.88
N PRO A 172 1.28 -16.60 -6.56
CA PRO A 172 2.51 -16.93 -5.86
C PRO A 172 2.85 -15.75 -4.94
N ALA A 173 3.19 -16.05 -3.67
CA ALA A 173 3.69 -15.05 -2.74
C ALA A 173 4.84 -14.27 -3.41
N CYS A 174 4.78 -12.94 -3.33
CA CYS A 174 5.73 -12.02 -3.96
C CYS A 174 7.14 -12.14 -3.39
#